data_AF-A0A3M1IX10-F1
#
_entry.id   AF-A0A3M1IX10-F1
#
_cell.length_a   1.000
_cell.length_b   1.000
_cell.length_c   1.000
_cell.angle_alpha   90.00
_cell.angle_beta   90.00
_cell.angle_gamma   90.00
#
_symmetry.space_group_name_H-M   'P 1'
#
loop_
_entity.id
_entity.type
_entity.pdbx_description
1 polymer ?
#
loop_
_entity_poly.entity_id
_entity_poly.type
_entity_poly.pdbx_seq_one_letter_code
_entity_poly.pdbx_strand_id
1 'polypeptide(L)'
;DGVYLSVDVDAIRGSDAPGVSAPALVGLPPDWVLAFVQSVGGGCQLLGADVVEVSSRRQTWAEFLGEGQAGPESRMENQAGLQKTAALAAEIIRALVSSIPAARPGQTA
;
A
#
# COMPACT_ATOMS: atom_id res chain seq x y z
N ASP A 1 6.57 21.24 12.40
CA ASP A 1 6.35 21.06 10.95
C ASP A 1 5.36 19.93 10.72
N GLY A 2 4.48 20.10 9.73
CA GLY A 2 3.50 19.08 9.36
C GLY A 2 4.09 18.08 8.35
N VAL A 3 3.61 16.84 8.39
CA VAL A 3 4.09 15.73 7.54
C VAL A 3 2.97 15.27 6.61
N TYR A 4 3.30 15.03 5.35
CA TYR A 4 2.48 14.25 4.44
C TYR A 4 3.12 12.87 4.25
N LEU A 5 2.35 11.79 4.42
CA LEU A 5 2.84 10.42 4.29
C LEU A 5 2.25 9.75 3.05
N SER A 6 3.07 9.49 2.05
CA SER A 6 2.70 8.64 0.91
C SER A 6 3.28 7.24 1.09
N VAL A 7 2.43 6.22 1.04
CA VAL A 7 2.84 4.82 1.17
C VAL A 7 2.62 4.11 -0.15
N ASP A 8 3.72 3.85 -0.86
CA ASP A 8 3.71 2.95 -2.00
C ASP A 8 3.72 1.49 -1.51
N VAL A 9 2.69 0.71 -1.84
CA VAL A 9 2.60 -0.69 -1.41
C VAL A 9 3.57 -1.60 -2.18
N ASP A 10 4.15 -1.14 -3.29
CA ASP A 10 5.13 -1.92 -4.04
C ASP A 10 6.51 -2.00 -3.35
N ALA A 11 6.77 -1.11 -2.38
CA ALA A 11 7.95 -1.15 -1.53
C ALA A 11 7.94 -2.32 -0.54
N ILE A 12 6.77 -2.94 -0.32
CA ILE A 12 6.59 -4.15 0.49
C ILE A 12 7.04 -5.36 -0.32
N ARG A 13 7.51 -6.42 0.35
CA ARG A 13 7.86 -7.68 -0.31
C ARG A 13 6.75 -8.14 -1.25
N GLY A 14 7.10 -8.45 -2.50
CA GLY A 14 6.12 -8.89 -3.50
C GLY A 14 5.37 -10.18 -3.11
N SER A 15 5.92 -11.01 -2.22
CA SER A 15 5.21 -12.16 -1.64
C SER A 15 4.01 -11.75 -0.79
N ASP A 16 4.09 -10.58 -0.14
CA ASP A 16 3.09 -10.04 0.78
C ASP A 16 2.15 -9.05 0.07
N ALA A 17 2.67 -8.28 -0.89
CA ALA A 17 1.93 -7.35 -1.75
C ALA A 17 2.03 -7.73 -3.25
N PRO A 18 1.47 -8.87 -3.70
CA PRO A 18 1.60 -9.36 -5.08
C PRO A 18 0.70 -8.66 -6.11
N GLY A 19 -0.23 -7.81 -5.65
CA GLY A 19 -1.20 -7.04 -6.41
C GLY A 19 -0.75 -5.61 -6.58
N VAL A 20 0.43 -5.45 -7.16
CA VAL A 20 1.06 -4.18 -7.54
C VAL A 20 1.61 -4.31 -8.95
N SER A 21 1.90 -3.18 -9.59
CA SER A 21 2.43 -3.15 -10.96
C SER A 21 3.88 -3.65 -11.04
N ALA A 22 4.70 -3.37 -10.01
CA ALA A 22 6.12 -3.72 -9.97
C ALA A 22 6.54 -4.32 -8.60
N PRO A 23 6.26 -5.60 -8.31
CA PRO A 23 6.53 -6.18 -6.99
C PRO A 23 8.02 -6.20 -6.63
N ALA A 24 8.38 -5.69 -5.45
CA ALA A 24 9.76 -5.72 -4.98
C ALA A 24 10.23 -7.15 -4.66
N LEU A 25 11.36 -7.56 -5.26
CA LEU A 25 12.02 -8.84 -4.97
C LEU A 25 12.60 -8.87 -3.55
N VAL A 26 13.17 -7.75 -3.11
CA VAL A 26 13.68 -7.52 -1.75
C VAL A 26 12.99 -6.29 -1.20
N GLY A 27 11.80 -6.49 -0.62
CA GLY A 27 10.97 -5.41 -0.06
C GLY A 27 10.94 -5.39 1.46
N LEU A 28 10.25 -4.38 2.00
CA LEU A 28 10.00 -4.22 3.42
C LEU A 28 9.04 -5.30 3.93
N PRO A 29 9.29 -5.90 5.12
CA PRO A 29 8.31 -6.76 5.77
C PRO A 29 7.06 -5.95 6.19
N PRO A 30 5.84 -6.51 6.08
CA PRO A 30 4.61 -5.83 6.48
C PRO A 30 4.64 -5.27 7.90
N ASP A 31 5.10 -6.04 8.88
CA ASP A 31 5.15 -5.63 10.30
C ASP A 31 6.01 -4.37 10.50
N TRP A 32 7.08 -4.22 9.72
CA TRP A 32 7.92 -3.03 9.77
C TRP A 32 7.16 -1.80 9.25
N VAL A 33 6.44 -1.95 8.13
CA VAL A 33 5.64 -0.87 7.56
C VAL A 33 4.50 -0.47 8.51
N LEU A 34 3.81 -1.45 9.11
CA LEU A 34 2.77 -1.20 10.09
C LEU A 34 3.30 -0.44 11.32
N ALA A 35 4.43 -0.87 11.88
CA ALA A 35 5.08 -0.18 12.99
C ALA A 35 5.55 1.24 12.61
N PHE A 36 6.06 1.41 11.39
CA PHE A 36 6.49 2.70 10.86
C PHE A 36 5.31 3.68 10.74
N VAL A 37 4.21 3.28 10.09
CA VAL A 37 3.05 4.17 9.92
C VAL A 37 2.37 4.51 11.24
N GLN A 38 2.35 3.58 12.21
CA GLN A 38 1.89 3.86 13.57
C GLN A 38 2.78 4.88 14.28
N SER A 39 4.10 4.76 14.11
CA SER A 39 5.05 5.71 14.70
C SER A 39 4.90 7.10 14.10
N VAL A 40 4.67 7.20 12.78
CA VAL A 40 4.41 8.47 12.11
C VAL A 40 3.08 9.07 12.57
N GLY A 41 1.99 8.30 12.60
CA GLY A 41 0.68 8.81 13.01
C GLY A 41 0.61 9.24 14.47
N GLY A 42 1.31 8.54 15.37
CA GLY A 42 1.40 8.91 16.79
C GLY A 42 2.43 10.00 17.11
N GLY A 43 3.46 10.15 16.28
CA GLY A 43 4.62 11.02 16.54
C GLY A 43 4.66 12.32 15.76
N CYS A 44 3.93 12.43 14.65
CA CYS A 44 3.97 13.58 13.74
C CYS A 44 2.61 14.29 13.64
N GLN A 45 2.65 15.60 13.33
CA GLN A 45 1.46 16.32 12.90
C GLN A 45 1.16 15.95 11.44
N LEU A 46 0.33 14.94 11.23
CA LEU A 46 -0.03 14.46 9.90
C LEU A 46 -1.00 15.45 9.22
N LEU A 47 -0.61 15.99 8.06
CA LEU A 47 -1.46 16.88 7.24
C LEU A 47 -2.32 16.10 6.24
N GLY A 48 -1.88 14.89 5.89
CA GLY A 48 -2.55 13.99 4.96
C GLY A 48 -1.72 12.73 4.72
N ALA A 49 -2.36 11.73 4.14
CA ALA A 49 -1.68 10.52 3.69
C ALA A 49 -2.38 9.87 2.50
N ASP A 50 -1.63 9.10 1.73
CA ASP A 50 -2.15 8.18 0.73
C ASP A 50 -1.51 6.79 0.86
N VAL A 51 -2.21 5.79 0.32
CA VAL A 51 -1.71 4.43 0.14
C VAL A 51 -1.98 4.07 -1.32
N VAL A 52 -0.91 3.91 -2.10
CA VAL A 52 -0.94 3.90 -3.58
C VAL A 52 -0.44 2.57 -4.14
N GLU A 53 -0.49 2.43 -5.48
CA GLU A 53 -0.02 1.27 -6.26
C GLU A 53 -0.72 -0.08 -6.01
N VAL A 54 -1.89 -0.08 -5.36
CA VAL A 54 -2.77 -1.27 -5.35
C VAL A 54 -3.33 -1.51 -6.75
N SER A 55 -3.04 -2.66 -7.34
CA SER A 55 -3.37 -2.95 -8.73
C SER A 55 -3.68 -4.44 -8.97
N SER A 56 -4.67 -4.72 -9.83
CA SER A 56 -4.87 -6.06 -10.40
C SER A 56 -3.98 -6.33 -11.61
N ARG A 57 -3.22 -5.32 -12.05
CA ARG A 57 -2.38 -5.44 -13.24
C ARG A 57 -0.99 -5.86 -12.85
N ARG A 58 -0.60 -7.06 -13.27
CA ARG A 58 0.80 -7.42 -13.50
C ARG A 58 1.19 -7.06 -14.94
N GLN A 59 0.91 -5.83 -15.37
CA GLN A 59 1.27 -5.43 -16.73
C GLN A 59 2.78 -5.37 -16.83
N THR A 60 3.38 -6.41 -17.40
CA THR A 60 4.74 -6.31 -17.92
C THR A 60 4.74 -5.36 -19.11
N TRP A 61 5.85 -4.66 -19.37
CA TRP A 61 6.02 -3.84 -20.57
C TRP A 61 5.64 -4.60 -21.86
N ALA A 62 5.81 -5.92 -21.89
CA ALA A 62 5.44 -6.78 -23.02
C ALA A 62 3.92 -6.90 -23.25
N GLU A 63 3.11 -6.94 -22.18
CA GLU A 63 1.64 -6.96 -22.32
C GLU A 63 1.10 -5.61 -22.81
N PHE A 64 1.73 -4.50 -22.41
CA PHE A 64 1.39 -3.17 -22.90
C PHE A 64 1.65 -3.01 -24.41
N LEU A 65 2.67 -3.70 -24.94
CA LEU A 65 3.00 -3.74 -26.36
C LEU A 65 2.08 -4.70 -27.17
N GLY A 66 1.12 -5.36 -26.52
CA GLY A 66 0.14 -6.23 -27.17
C GLY A 66 0.67 -7.63 -27.49
N GLU A 67 1.81 -8.04 -26.93
CA GLU A 67 2.46 -9.32 -27.22
C GLU A 67 1.93 -10.50 -26.36
N GLY A 68 0.89 -10.30 -25.56
CA GLY A 68 0.24 -11.37 -24.82
C GLY A 68 -1.00 -10.89 -24.06
N GLN A 69 -2.13 -11.58 -24.23
CA GLN A 69 -3.28 -11.39 -23.35
C GLN A 69 -3.24 -12.42 -22.21
N ALA A 70 -3.45 -11.95 -20.98
CA ALA A 70 -3.64 -12.80 -19.83
C ALA A 70 -4.87 -13.72 -20.01
N GLY A 71 -4.62 -15.03 -20.03
CA GLY A 71 -5.65 -16.06 -20.03
C GLY A 71 -6.48 -16.09 -18.74
N PRO A 72 -7.57 -16.88 -18.67
CA PRO A 72 -8.48 -16.91 -17.53
C PRO A 72 -7.80 -17.22 -16.18
N GLU A 73 -6.82 -18.12 -16.16
CA GLU A 73 -6.07 -18.49 -14.96
C GLU A 73 -5.24 -17.30 -14.44
N SER A 74 -4.52 -16.61 -15.31
CA SER A 74 -3.78 -15.39 -14.97
C SER A 74 -4.70 -14.29 -14.42
N ARG A 75 -5.94 -14.17 -14.92
CA ARG A 75 -6.92 -13.22 -14.36
C ARG A 75 -7.34 -13.58 -12.94
N MET A 76 -7.55 -14.86 -12.64
CA MET A 76 -7.90 -15.31 -11.29
C MET A 76 -6.74 -15.09 -10.31
N GLU A 77 -5.52 -15.40 -10.71
CA GLU A 77 -4.32 -15.13 -9.92
C GLU A 77 -4.12 -13.63 -9.66
N ASN A 78 -4.31 -12.80 -10.69
CA ASN A 78 -4.25 -11.35 -10.58
C ASN A 78 -5.31 -10.81 -9.61
N GLN A 79 -6.53 -11.36 -9.65
CA GLN A 79 -7.60 -10.97 -8.74
C GLN A 79 -7.28 -11.36 -7.28
N ALA A 80 -6.75 -12.56 -7.04
CA ALA A 80 -6.33 -12.99 -5.72
C ALA A 80 -5.17 -12.12 -5.18
N GLY A 81 -4.21 -11.78 -6.05
CA GLY A 81 -3.10 -10.89 -5.70
C GLY A 81 -3.57 -9.47 -5.35
N LEU A 82 -4.50 -8.92 -6.13
CA LEU A 82 -5.17 -7.65 -5.83
C LEU A 82 -5.85 -7.71 -4.46
N GLN A 83 -6.66 -8.73 -4.19
CA GLN A 83 -7.38 -8.85 -2.92
C GLN A 83 -6.44 -8.91 -1.73
N LYS A 84 -5.36 -9.69 -1.82
CA LYS A 84 -4.33 -9.77 -0.78
C LYS A 84 -3.71 -8.39 -0.51
N THR A 85 -3.33 -7.68 -1.57
CA THR A 85 -2.66 -6.39 -1.46
C THR A 85 -3.61 -5.29 -0.97
N ALA A 86 -4.86 -5.31 -1.43
CA ALA A 86 -5.89 -4.39 -0.96
C ALA A 86 -6.20 -4.60 0.53
N ALA A 87 -6.19 -5.85 1.02
CA ALA A 87 -6.34 -6.14 2.45
C ALA A 87 -5.18 -5.56 3.26
N LEU A 88 -3.94 -5.72 2.79
CA LEU A 88 -2.76 -5.13 3.43
C LEU A 88 -2.80 -3.59 3.40
N ALA A 89 -3.18 -2.98 2.28
CA ALA A 89 -3.37 -1.53 2.18
C ALA A 89 -4.42 -1.02 3.19
N ALA A 90 -5.54 -1.72 3.33
CA ALA A 90 -6.55 -1.39 4.33
C ALA A 90 -6.03 -1.54 5.77
N GLU A 91 -5.15 -2.51 6.03
CA GLU A 91 -4.48 -2.67 7.32
C GLU A 91 -3.52 -1.52 7.63
N ILE A 92 -2.73 -1.08 6.65
CA ILE A 92 -1.84 0.10 6.75
C ILE A 92 -2.66 1.35 7.08
N ILE A 93 -3.75 1.59 6.35
CA ILE A 93 -4.65 2.73 6.60
C ILE A 93 -5.22 2.65 8.03
N ARG A 94 -5.70 1.47 8.45
CA ARG A 94 -6.26 1.27 9.79
C ARG A 94 -5.21 1.53 10.87
N ALA A 95 -3.99 1.03 10.69
CA ALA A 95 -2.89 1.20 11.63
C ALA A 95 -2.50 2.67 11.77
N LEU A 96 -2.39 3.39 10.64
CA LEU A 96 -2.13 4.84 10.63
C LEU A 96 -3.25 5.61 11.34
N VAL A 97 -4.50 5.46 10.91
CA VAL A 97 -5.65 6.21 11.46
C VAL A 97 -5.83 5.94 12.96
N SER A 98 -5.62 4.71 13.39
CA SER A 98 -5.77 4.33 14.81
C SER A 98 -4.65 4.86 15.71
N SER A 99 -3.53 5.29 15.12
CA SER A 99 -2.39 5.88 15.84
C SER A 99 -2.47 7.41 15.93
N ILE A 100 -3.32 8.06 15.13
CA ILE A 100 -3.49 9.52 15.15
C ILE A 100 -4.17 9.89 16.48
N PRO A 101 -3.55 10.76 17.30
CA PRO A 101 -4.17 11.24 18.53
C PRO A 101 -5.50 11.93 18.23
N ALA A 102 -6.53 11.68 19.05
CA ALA A 102 -7.77 12.43 18.96
C ALA A 102 -7.47 13.94 18.98
N ALA A 103 -8.16 14.70 18.13
CA ALA A 103 -7.99 16.15 18.06
C ALA A 103 -8.13 16.73 19.48
N ARG A 104 -7.09 17.44 19.93
CA ARG A 104 -7.14 18.09 21.25
C ARG A 104 -8.23 19.17 21.20
N PRO A 105 -9.11 19.28 22.22
CA PRO A 105 -10.05 20.38 22.30
C PRO A 105 -9.30 21.72 22.16
N GLY A 106 -9.63 22.51 21.13
CA GLY A 106 -9.07 23.85 20.91
C GLY A 106 -7.97 24.00 19.86
N GLN A 107 -7.58 22.94 19.13
CA GLN A 107 -6.77 23.12 17.91
C GLN A 107 -7.69 23.34 16.72
N THR A 108 -7.83 24.59 16.28
CA THR A 108 -8.36 24.90 14.94
C THR A 108 -7.31 24.54 13.89
N ALA A 109 -7.75 23.89 12.82
CA ALA A 109 -6.96 23.65 11.62
C ALA A 109 -6.46 24.95 10.98
#